data_AF-A0A9L0TLU3-F1
#
_entry.id   AF-A0A9L0TLU3-F1
#
_cell.length_a   1.000
_cell.length_b   1.000
_cell.length_c   1.000
_cell.angle_alpha   90.00
_cell.angle_beta   90.00
_cell.angle_gamma   90.00
#
_symmetry.space_group_name_H-M   'P 1'
#
loop_
_entity.id
_entity.type
_entity.pdbx_description
1 polymer ?
#
loop_
_entity_poly.entity_id
_entity_poly.type
_entity_poly.pdbx_seq_one_letter_code
_entity_poly.pdbx_strand_id
1 'polypeptide(L)' 'MQKLNLSMNDAYDIVKMKKSNISPNFNFMGQLLDFERTLGLSSPCDNRVPAQQLYFTTPSNQNVYQVDSLQST' A
#
# COMPACT_ATOMS: atom_id res chain seq x y z
N MET A 1 -8.65 -14.04 -0.22
CA MET A 1 -7.24 -14.25 0.13
C MET A 1 -7.00 -15.68 0.64
N GLN A 2 -7.13 -15.99 1.93
CA GLN A 2 -6.73 -17.30 2.50
C GLN A 2 -7.31 -18.57 1.83
N LYS A 3 -8.64 -18.65 1.62
CA LYS A 3 -9.28 -19.90 1.12
C LYS A 3 -9.02 -20.20 -0.35
N LEU A 4 -8.74 -19.17 -1.14
CA LEU A 4 -8.61 -19.26 -2.59
C LEU A 4 -7.21 -18.85 -3.06
N ASN A 5 -6.28 -18.62 -2.12
CA ASN A 5 -4.93 -18.11 -2.35
C ASN A 5 -4.85 -16.92 -3.31
N LEU A 6 -5.84 -16.02 -3.22
CA LEU A 6 -5.92 -14.83 -4.05
C LEU A 6 -5.19 -13.66 -3.41
N SER A 7 -4.61 -12.79 -4.25
CA SER A 7 -4.12 -11.48 -3.80
C SER A 7 -5.25 -10.63 -3.22
N MET A 8 -4.90 -9.57 -2.50
CA MET A 8 -5.84 -8.60 -1.96
C MET A 8 -6.62 -7.92 -3.09
N ASN A 9 -5.93 -7.56 -4.18
CA ASN A 9 -6.53 -6.93 -5.35
C ASN A 9 -7.52 -7.86 -6.05
N ASP A 10 -7.14 -9.12 -6.33
CA ASP A 10 -8.04 -10.07 -6.98
C ASP A 10 -9.28 -10.36 -6.12
N ALA A 11 -9.07 -10.48 -4.81
CA ALA A 11 -10.17 -10.67 -3.87
C ALA A 11 -11.11 -9.44 -3.86
N TYR A 12 -10.57 -8.22 -3.92
CA TYR A 12 -11.35 -7.01 -3.99
C TYR A 12 -12.19 -6.93 -5.28
N ASP A 13 -11.60 -7.24 -6.44
CA ASP A 13 -12.30 -7.20 -7.72
C ASP A 13 -13.46 -8.20 -7.78
N ILE A 14 -13.27 -9.41 -7.24
CA ILE A 14 -14.35 -10.41 -7.15
C ILE A 14 -15.50 -9.90 -6.27
N VAL A 15 -15.20 -9.28 -5.12
CA VAL A 15 -16.25 -8.74 -4.25
C VAL A 15 -16.93 -7.54 -4.91
N LYS A 16 -16.16 -6.67 -5.58
CA LYS A 16 -16.67 -5.48 -6.29
C LYS A 16 -17.59 -5.86 -7.44
N MET A 17 -17.30 -6.96 -8.15
CA MET A 17 -18.17 -7.49 -9.21
C MET A 17 -19.54 -7.93 -8.66
N LYS A 18 -19.59 -8.49 -7.44
CA LYS A 18 -20.86 -8.93 -6.82
C LYS A 18 -21.57 -7.80 -6.07
N LYS A 19 -20.82 -6.84 -5.53
CA LYS A 19 -21.33 -5.67 -4.81
C LYS A 19 -20.47 -4.46 -5.17
N SER A 20 -20.94 -3.68 -6.15
CA SER A 20 -20.19 -2.53 -6.70
C SER A 20 -20.02 -1.37 -5.70
N ASN A 21 -20.93 -1.26 -4.73
CA ASN A 21 -20.84 -0.27 -3.64
C ASN A 21 -20.11 -0.85 -2.43
N ILE A 22 -18.83 -1.14 -2.61
CA ILE A 22 -17.90 -1.45 -1.52
C ILE A 22 -16.72 -0.48 -1.60
N SER A 23 -16.30 0.00 -0.45
CA SER A 23 -15.08 0.81 -0.31
C SER A 23 -14.60 0.61 1.12
N PRO A 24 -13.59 -0.25 1.36
CA PRO A 24 -13.00 -0.36 2.69
C PRO A 24 -12.38 1.00 3.06
N ASN A 25 -12.42 1.37 4.33
CA ASN A 25 -11.68 2.52 4.81
C ASN A 25 -10.16 2.22 4.84
N PHE A 26 -9.34 3.26 5.02
CA PHE A 26 -7.88 3.10 5.03
C PHE A 26 -7.37 2.14 6.11
N ASN A 27 -7.98 2.12 7.29
CA ASN A 27 -7.59 1.22 8.38
C ASN A 27 -7.80 -0.26 7.99
N PHE A 28 -8.96 -0.58 7.41
CA PHE A 28 -9.26 -1.92 6.94
C PHE A 28 -8.45 -2.29 5.69
N MET A 29 -8.23 -1.35 4.77
CA MET A 29 -7.36 -1.59 3.61
C MET A 29 -5.94 -1.93 4.04
N GLY A 30 -5.38 -1.23 5.03
CA GLY A 30 -4.08 -1.53 5.62
C GLY A 30 -4.03 -2.93 6.22
N GLN A 31 -5.02 -3.29 7.04
CA GLN A 31 -5.12 -4.63 7.62
C GLN A 31 -5.22 -5.74 6.57
N LEU A 32 -5.94 -5.51 5.47
CA LEU A 32 -6.05 -6.48 4.36
C LEU A 32 -4.71 -6.68 3.64
N LEU A 33 -3.95 -5.61 3.43
CA LEU A 33 -2.60 -5.67 2.83
C LEU A 33 -1.61 -6.39 3.74
N ASP A 34 -1.63 -6.12 5.05
CA ASP A 34 -0.75 -6.81 5.99
C ASP A 34 -1.12 -8.30 6.13
N PHE A 35 -2.41 -8.63 6.04
CA PHE A 35 -2.87 -10.01 5.99
C PHE A 35 -2.37 -10.75 4.75
N GLU A 36 -2.42 -10.12 3.58
CA GLU A 36 -1.87 -10.69 2.34
C GLU A 36 -0.37 -11.03 2.48
N ARG A 37 0.41 -10.14 3.11
CA ARG A 37 1.83 -10.37 3.40
C ARG A 37 2.03 -11.54 4.37
N THR A 38 1.19 -11.65 5.39
CA THR A 38 1.23 -12.74 6.37
C THR A 38 0.93 -14.10 5.70
N LEU A 39 0.19 -14.11 4.59
CA LEU A 39 -0.07 -15.30 3.78
C LEU A 39 1.05 -15.63 2.78
N GLY A 40 2.07 -14.78 2.63
CA GLY A 40 3.14 -14.96 1.65
C GLY A 40 2.70 -14.76 0.20
N LEU A 41 1.57 -14.08 -0.03
CA LEU A 41 0.99 -13.83 -1.36
C LEU A 41 1.52 -12.54 -2.01
N SER A 42 2.59 -11.95 -1.44
CA SER A 42 3.15 -10.68 -1.87
C SER A 42 3.52 -10.67 -3.35
N SER A 43 2.94 -9.72 -4.08
CA SER A 43 3.34 -9.46 -5.46
C SER A 43 4.79 -8.91 -5.50
N PRO A 44 5.57 -9.18 -6.56
CA PRO A 44 6.96 -8.73 -6.67
C PRO A 44 7.16 -7.21 -6.63
N CYS A 45 6.08 -6.43 -6.65
CA CYS A 45 6.05 -4.98 -6.67
C CYS A 45 5.67 -4.32 -5.33
N ASP A 46 5.74 -5.04 -4.20
CA ASP A 46 5.75 -4.42 -2.86
C ASP A 46 7.10 -3.72 -2.62
N ASN A 47 7.31 -2.60 -3.32
CA ASN A 47 8.41 -1.66 -3.11
C ASN A 47 8.16 -0.79 -1.86
N ARG A 48 7.76 -1.39 -0.74
CA ARG A 48 8.04 -0.78 0.57
C ARG A 48 9.48 -1.09 0.94
N VAL A 49 10.35 -0.37 0.24
CA VAL A 49 11.69 0.02 0.65
C VAL A 49 11.82 0.10 2.18
N PRO A 50 12.84 -0.52 2.79
CA PRO A 50 13.15 -0.28 4.19
C PRO A 50 13.55 1.19 4.30
N ALA A 51 12.71 2.02 4.94
CA ALA A 51 12.97 3.42 5.28
C ALA A 51 13.84 4.20 4.27
N GLN A 52 13.46 4.25 2.99
CA GLN A 52 14.15 5.13 2.06
C GLN A 52 13.72 6.57 2.35
N GLN A 53 14.67 7.33 2.90
CA GLN A 53 14.57 8.76 3.15
C GLN A 53 14.07 9.45 1.89
N LEU A 54 12.85 9.96 1.96
CA LEU A 54 12.20 10.65 0.85
C LEU A 54 12.90 11.98 0.63
N TYR A 55 13.62 12.09 -0.49
CA TYR A 55 14.19 13.33 -0.95
C TYR A 55 13.24 14.01 -1.94
N PHE A 56 13.06 15.31 -1.80
CA PHE A 56 12.37 16.12 -2.80
C PHE A 56 13.42 16.90 -3.60
N THR A 57 13.43 16.71 -4.92
CA THR A 57 14.23 17.53 -5.84
C THR A 57 13.30 18.43 -6.64
N THR A 58 13.42 19.74 -6.46
CA THR A 58 12.68 20.70 -7.30
C THR A 58 13.34 20.85 -8.67
N PRO A 59 12.57 21.05 -9.75
CA PRO A 59 13.11 21.15 -11.11
C PRO A 59 13.98 22.40 -11.37
N SER A 60 14.02 23.37 -10.44
CA SER A 60 14.71 24.66 -10.64
C SER A 60 15.91 24.91 -9.73
N ASN A 61 16.24 24.02 -8.78
CA ASN A 61 17.42 24.19 -7.93
C ASN A 61 17.93 22.82 -7.42
N GLN A 62 19.23 22.57 -7.54
CA GLN A 62 19.94 21.33 -7.15
C GLN A 62 19.99 21.07 -5.63
N ASN A 63 19.16 21.74 -4.82
CA ASN A 63 19.10 21.46 -3.40
C ASN A 63 18.18 20.25 -3.16
N VAL A 64 18.78 19.19 -2.61
CA VAL A 64 18.10 17.97 -2.17
C VAL A 64 17.66 18.21 -0.73
N TYR A 65 16.36 18.36 -0.49
CA TYR A 65 15.84 18.49 0.87
C TYR A 65 15.36 17.13 1.37
N GLN A 66 15.92 16.70 2.50
CA GLN A 66 15.55 15.47 3.18
C GLN A 66 14.29 15.75 4.00
N VAL A 67 13.21 15.03 3.70
CA VAL A 67 11.94 15.19 4.43
C VAL A 67 12.02 14.34 5.69
N ASP A 68 12.31 14.98 6.81
CA ASP A 68 12.20 14.33 8.12
C ASP A 68 10.71 14.12 8.43
N SER A 69 10.36 12.88 8.74
CA SER A 69 8.97 12.43 8.81
C SER A 69 8.44 12.51 10.24
N LEU A 70 8.50 13.69 10.86
CA LEU A 70 7.90 13.97 12.17
C LEU A 70 7.51 15.47 12.14
N GLN A 71 6.29 15.93 12.42
CA GLN A 71 5.35 15.52 13.44
C GLN A 71 4.00 16.20 13.10
N SER A 72 2.91 15.44 13.03
CA SER A 72 1.58 16.04 12.89
C SER A 72 1.24 16.88 14.13
N THR A 73 0.89 18.15 13.93
CA THR A 73 0.09 18.95 14.86
C THR A 73 -1.09 19.57 14.13
#